data_AF-A0A1V5UEC8-F1
#
_entry.id   AF-A0A1V5UEC8-F1
#
_cell.length_a   1.000
_cell.length_b   1.000
_cell.length_c   1.000
_cell.angle_alpha   90.00
_cell.angle_beta   90.00
_cell.angle_gamma   90.00
#
_symmetry.space_group_name_H-M   'P 1'
#
loop_
_entity.id
_entity.type
_entity.pdbx_description
1 polymer ?
#
loop_
_entity_poly.entity_id
_entity_poly.type
_entity_poly.pdbx_seq_one_letter_code
_entity_poly.pdbx_strand_id
1 'polypeptide(L)'
;MSEGTVNNALAVLEYHHAVVTVRACCKAVEGLNQRRFKISGTKGTAELSPVERFDGQPLTMNLTLLEGNGEYSAGSHVVDLGIRRDRYRDQLLELAAILRGEMENPYTYEHDYRVQEAVLAASGLTEWKK
;
A
#
# COMPACT_ATOMS: atom_id res chain seq x y z
N MET A 1 23.64 -10.06 -8.94
CA MET A 1 22.88 -8.82 -9.20
C MET A 1 23.70 -8.01 -10.19
N SER A 2 23.07 -7.42 -11.20
CA SER A 2 23.77 -6.63 -12.21
C SER A 2 24.25 -5.31 -11.63
N GLU A 3 25.24 -4.71 -12.30
CA GLU A 3 25.66 -3.33 -12.08
C GLU A 3 24.45 -2.38 -12.23
N GLY A 4 24.29 -1.41 -11.32
CA GLY A 4 23.20 -0.41 -11.35
C GLY A 4 21.92 -0.75 -10.58
N THR A 5 21.78 -1.95 -10.00
CA THR A 5 20.60 -2.27 -9.17
C THR A 5 20.72 -1.70 -7.75
N VAL A 6 19.78 -0.83 -7.37
CA VAL A 6 19.64 -0.33 -5.99
C VAL A 6 18.90 -1.37 -5.14
N ASN A 7 19.51 -1.80 -4.04
CA ASN A 7 18.98 -2.85 -3.17
C ASN A 7 18.24 -2.33 -1.93
N ASN A 8 18.39 -1.04 -1.63
CA ASN A 8 17.76 -0.33 -0.53
C ASN A 8 17.60 1.14 -0.93
N ALA A 9 16.36 1.62 -0.97
CA ALA A 9 16.03 2.96 -1.40
C ALA A 9 14.94 3.57 -0.50
N LEU A 10 14.95 4.90 -0.43
CA LEU A 10 13.96 5.71 0.26
C LEU A 10 13.58 6.87 -0.68
N ALA A 11 12.28 7.07 -0.88
CA ALA A 11 11.73 8.22 -1.58
C ALA A 11 10.74 8.95 -0.66
N VAL A 12 10.73 10.28 -0.75
CA VAL A 12 9.75 11.15 -0.09
C VAL A 12 8.92 11.81 -1.19
N LEU A 13 7.60 11.57 -1.16
CA LEU A 13 6.64 12.12 -2.10
C LEU A 13 5.80 13.16 -1.37
N GLU A 14 5.81 14.38 -1.88
CA GLU A 14 5.04 15.50 -1.35
C GLU A 14 3.75 15.67 -2.15
N TYR A 15 2.62 15.59 -1.44
CA TYR A 15 1.29 15.90 -1.96
C TYR A 15 0.76 17.15 -1.26
N HIS A 16 -0.23 17.80 -1.87
CA HIS A 16 -0.81 19.04 -1.34
C HIS A 16 -1.27 18.95 0.13
N HIS A 17 -1.68 17.76 0.58
CA HIS A 17 -2.18 17.52 1.94
C HIS A 17 -1.48 16.37 2.68
N ALA A 18 -0.40 15.81 2.14
CA ALA A 18 0.25 14.65 2.73
C ALA A 18 1.73 14.56 2.33
N VAL A 19 2.53 13.96 3.20
CA VAL A 19 3.90 13.53 2.87
C VAL A 19 3.93 12.01 2.98
N VAL A 20 4.41 11.35 1.93
CA VAL A 20 4.48 9.90 1.84
C VAL A 20 5.95 9.48 1.78
N THR A 21 6.33 8.54 2.61
CA THR A 21 7.65 7.92 2.57
C THR A 21 7.53 6.50 2.05
N VAL A 22 8.21 6.22 0.94
CA VAL A 22 8.29 4.87 0.35
C VAL A 22 9.70 4.33 0.57
N ARG A 23 9.79 3.21 1.28
CA ARG A 23 11.06 2.49 1.50
C ARG A 23 10.99 1.10 0.91
N ALA A 24 11.97 0.75 0.09
CA ALA A 24 12.10 -0.58 -0.49
C ALA A 24 13.48 -1.15 -0.17
N CYS A 25 13.55 -2.39 0.31
CA CYS A 25 14.80 -3.09 0.56
C CYS A 25 14.66 -4.58 0.24
N CYS A 26 15.46 -5.09 -0.71
CA CYS A 26 15.43 -6.49 -1.11
C CYS A 26 16.32 -7.40 -0.24
N LYS A 27 17.03 -6.83 0.74
CA LYS A 27 17.96 -7.53 1.65
C LYS A 27 17.45 -7.63 3.08
N ALA A 28 16.23 -7.18 3.35
CA ALA A 28 15.63 -7.31 4.67
C ALA A 28 15.37 -8.78 4.99
N VAL A 29 15.95 -9.27 6.09
CA VAL A 29 15.62 -10.58 6.67
C VAL A 29 14.14 -10.59 7.02
N GLU A 30 13.39 -11.62 6.62
CA GLU A 30 11.93 -11.68 6.78
C GLU A 30 11.16 -10.52 6.12
N GLY A 31 11.70 -9.94 5.04
CA GLY A 31 11.15 -8.73 4.41
C GLY A 31 9.68 -8.81 4.00
N LEU A 32 9.17 -9.99 3.61
CA LEU A 32 7.76 -10.18 3.27
C LEU A 32 6.82 -9.85 4.44
N ASN A 33 7.21 -10.28 5.64
CA ASN A 33 6.46 -10.10 6.90
C ASN A 33 6.65 -8.69 7.50
N GLN A 34 7.61 -7.92 6.98
CA GLN A 34 7.91 -6.56 7.44
C GLN A 34 7.36 -5.46 6.53
N ARG A 35 6.69 -5.83 5.43
CA ARG A 35 6.00 -4.86 4.58
C ARG A 35 4.91 -4.19 5.39
N ARG A 36 4.96 -2.86 5.41
CA ARG A 36 4.13 -2.02 6.25
C ARG A 36 3.44 -0.96 5.40
N PHE A 37 2.15 -0.78 5.63
CA PHE A 37 1.41 0.37 5.15
C PHE A 37 0.86 1.11 6.37
N LYS A 38 1.28 2.35 6.56
CA LYS A 38 0.87 3.17 7.71
C LYS A 38 0.35 4.52 7.23
N ILE A 39 -0.81 4.89 7.73
CA ILE A 39 -1.40 6.21 7.56
C ILE A 39 -1.45 6.87 8.94
N SER A 40 -0.88 8.07 9.04
CA SER A 40 -0.97 8.91 10.23
C SER A 40 -1.78 10.15 9.88
N GLY A 41 -2.99 10.23 10.40
CA GLY A 41 -3.87 11.38 10.25
C GLY A 41 -3.90 12.24 11.52
N THR A 42 -4.72 13.29 11.49
CA THR A 42 -4.88 14.21 12.63
C THR A 42 -5.64 13.60 13.82
N LYS A 43 -6.42 12.53 13.60
CA LYS A 43 -7.25 11.88 14.62
C LYS A 43 -6.75 10.49 15.05
N GLY A 44 -5.63 10.03 14.50
CA GLY A 44 -5.15 8.69 14.77
C GLY A 44 -4.25 8.11 13.69
N THR A 45 -3.90 6.85 13.86
CA THR A 45 -3.05 6.09 12.94
C THR A 45 -3.65 4.72 12.64
N ALA A 46 -3.55 4.30 11.38
CA ALA A 46 -3.84 2.93 10.96
C ALA A 46 -2.55 2.32 10.40
N GLU A 47 -2.18 1.15 10.88
CA GLU A 47 -0.97 0.44 10.47
C GLU A 47 -1.27 -1.03 10.16
N LEU A 48 -1.03 -1.39 8.90
CA LEU A 48 -1.13 -2.76 8.40
C LEU A 48 0.29 -3.33 8.22
N SER A 49 0.66 -4.30 9.05
CA SER A 49 1.98 -4.94 9.03
C SER A 49 1.89 -6.38 9.57
N PRO A 50 2.09 -7.42 8.73
CA PRO A 50 2.38 -7.34 7.31
C PRO A 50 1.18 -6.85 6.48
N VAL A 51 1.42 -6.35 5.27
CA VAL A 51 0.35 -5.96 4.32
C VAL A 51 -0.46 -7.16 3.83
N GLU A 52 0.12 -8.35 3.83
CA GLU A 52 -0.55 -9.60 3.47
C GLU A 52 0.14 -10.78 4.18
N ARG A 53 -0.60 -11.88 4.36
CA ARG A 53 -0.10 -13.11 4.99
C ARG A 53 -0.36 -14.32 4.10
N PHE A 54 0.51 -15.31 4.18
CA PHE A 54 0.42 -16.56 3.40
C PHE A 54 0.43 -17.81 4.29
N ASP A 55 0.33 -17.64 5.61
CA ASP A 55 0.37 -18.68 6.63
C ASP A 55 -1.02 -19.16 7.08
N GLY A 56 -2.07 -18.69 6.40
CA GLY A 56 -3.45 -19.01 6.73
C GLY A 56 -4.00 -18.30 7.96
N GLN A 57 -3.25 -17.40 8.59
CA GLN A 57 -3.71 -16.63 9.73
C GLN A 57 -4.50 -15.38 9.31
N PRO A 58 -5.37 -14.84 10.19
CA PRO A 58 -6.06 -13.59 9.91
C PRO A 58 -5.09 -12.43 9.70
N LEU A 59 -5.45 -11.53 8.78
CA LEU A 59 -4.73 -10.27 8.60
C LEU A 59 -5.22 -9.28 9.65
N THR A 60 -4.29 -8.68 10.41
CA THR A 60 -4.63 -7.73 11.48
C THR A 60 -4.07 -6.35 11.18
N MET A 61 -4.80 -5.32 11.61
CA MET A 61 -4.40 -3.92 11.51
C MET A 61 -4.37 -3.29 12.89
N ASN A 62 -3.31 -2.55 13.21
CA ASN A 62 -3.24 -1.73 14.42
C ASN A 62 -3.91 -0.38 14.15
N LEU A 63 -4.95 -0.08 14.92
CA LEU A 63 -5.68 1.18 14.87
C LEU A 63 -5.48 1.93 16.18
N THR A 64 -4.93 3.15 16.13
CA THR A 64 -4.83 4.02 17.30
C THR A 64 -5.65 5.27 17.06
N LEU A 65 -6.60 5.55 17.95
CA LEU A 65 -7.51 6.68 17.86
C LEU A 65 -7.24 7.69 18.97
N LEU A 66 -7.18 8.98 18.61
CA LEU A 66 -7.11 10.07 19.58
C LEU A 66 -8.43 10.20 20.36
N GLU A 67 -9.55 10.11 19.64
CA GLU A 67 -10.91 10.11 20.18
C GLU A 67 -11.62 8.86 19.70
N GLY A 68 -12.45 8.26 20.56
CA GLY A 68 -13.27 7.12 20.17
C GLY A 68 -14.31 7.47 19.12
N ASN A 69 -14.90 6.43 18.52
CA ASN A 69 -16.03 6.52 17.61
C ASN A 69 -17.11 5.50 18.02
N GLY A 70 -18.08 5.23 17.14
CA GLY A 70 -19.17 4.28 17.43
C GLY A 70 -18.73 2.82 17.58
N GLU A 71 -17.56 2.45 17.08
CA GLU A 71 -17.06 1.06 17.05
C GLU A 71 -15.87 0.83 17.99
N TYR A 72 -15.01 1.83 18.16
CA TYR A 72 -13.75 1.73 18.90
C TYR A 72 -13.59 2.90 19.88
N SER A 73 -13.19 2.60 21.12
CA SER A 73 -12.86 3.66 22.10
C SER A 73 -11.60 4.44 21.68
N ALA A 74 -11.30 5.55 22.36
CA ALA A 74 -9.97 6.15 22.25
C ALA A 74 -8.90 5.13 22.68
N GLY A 75 -7.69 5.24 22.12
CA GLY A 75 -6.58 4.32 22.37
C GLY A 75 -6.29 3.36 21.21
N SER A 76 -5.55 2.29 21.50
CA SER A 76 -5.06 1.32 20.50
C SER A 76 -5.90 0.05 20.46
N HIS A 77 -6.16 -0.41 19.25
CA HIS A 77 -6.98 -1.58 18.93
C HIS A 77 -6.27 -2.44 17.90
N VAL A 78 -6.50 -3.75 17.97
CA VAL A 78 -6.17 -4.68 16.91
C VAL A 78 -7.46 -5.01 16.18
N VAL A 79 -7.55 -4.59 14.92
CA VAL A 79 -8.69 -4.88 14.04
C VAL A 79 -8.38 -6.16 13.27
N ASP A 80 -9.23 -7.17 13.43
CA ASP A 80 -9.16 -8.41 12.66
C ASP A 80 -9.87 -8.20 11.31
N LEU A 81 -9.11 -8.29 10.22
CA LEU A 81 -9.63 -8.20 8.86
C LEU A 81 -10.07 -9.57 8.33
N GLY A 82 -9.80 -10.66 9.06
CA GLY A 82 -10.08 -12.03 8.68
C GLY A 82 -8.99 -12.65 7.80
N ILE A 83 -9.18 -13.93 7.48
CA ILE A 83 -8.26 -14.67 6.60
C ILE A 83 -8.43 -14.19 5.16
N ARG A 84 -7.33 -13.84 4.50
CA ARG A 84 -7.28 -13.48 3.07
C ARG A 84 -6.67 -14.65 2.29
N ARG A 85 -7.50 -15.34 1.49
CA ARG A 85 -7.07 -16.52 0.73
C ARG A 85 -6.67 -16.18 -0.70
N ASP A 86 -7.49 -15.39 -1.38
CA ASP A 86 -7.32 -15.15 -2.80
C ASP A 86 -6.92 -13.72 -3.09
N ARG A 87 -5.60 -13.49 -3.22
CA ARG A 87 -5.04 -12.16 -3.49
C ARG A 87 -5.57 -11.50 -4.77
N TYR A 88 -5.75 -12.29 -5.81
CA TYR A 88 -6.04 -11.80 -7.16
C TYR A 88 -7.46 -12.12 -7.64
N ARG A 89 -8.25 -12.90 -6.88
CA ARG A 89 -9.56 -13.39 -7.34
C ARG A 89 -10.48 -12.23 -7.71
N ASP A 90 -10.61 -11.25 -6.82
CA ASP A 90 -11.52 -10.13 -7.05
C ASP A 90 -11.02 -9.22 -8.19
N GLN A 91 -9.70 -9.03 -8.30
CA GLN A 91 -9.08 -8.28 -9.40
C GLN A 91 -9.26 -8.97 -10.77
N LEU A 92 -9.17 -10.30 -10.82
CA LEU A 92 -9.41 -11.06 -12.05
C LEU A 92 -10.90 -11.11 -12.42
N LEU A 93 -11.80 -11.14 -11.43
CA LEU A 93 -13.24 -11.01 -11.67
C LEU A 93 -13.59 -9.62 -12.21
N GLU A 94 -12.98 -8.56 -11.64
CA GLU A 94 -13.11 -7.19 -12.12
C GLU A 94 -12.61 -7.05 -13.56
N LEU A 95 -11.41 -7.55 -13.86
CA LEU A 95 -10.88 -7.58 -15.23
C LEU A 95 -11.84 -8.29 -16.20
N ALA A 96 -12.39 -9.43 -15.80
CA ALA A 96 -13.32 -10.18 -16.64
C ALA A 96 -14.63 -9.42 -16.88
N ALA A 97 -15.15 -8.71 -15.88
CA ALA A 97 -16.33 -7.85 -16.01
C ALA A 97 -16.07 -6.67 -16.95
N ILE A 98 -14.90 -6.03 -16.85
CA ILE A 98 -14.46 -4.97 -17.77
C ILE A 98 -14.42 -5.46 -19.22
N LEU A 99 -13.79 -6.61 -19.47
CA LEU A 99 -13.69 -7.20 -20.81
C LEU A 99 -15.06 -7.59 -21.41
N ARG A 100 -16.04 -7.93 -20.57
CA ARG A 100 -17.42 -8.22 -20.99
C ARG A 100 -18.29 -6.96 -21.14
N GLY A 101 -17.79 -5.79 -20.75
CA GLY A 101 -18.57 -4.54 -20.75
C GLY A 101 -19.59 -4.44 -19.62
N GLU A 102 -19.47 -5.28 -18.59
CA GLU A 102 -20.33 -5.26 -17.39
C GLU A 102 -19.90 -4.18 -16.38
N MET A 103 -18.67 -3.69 -16.51
CA MET A 103 -18.06 -2.69 -15.66
C MET A 103 -17.20 -1.75 -16.51
N GLU A 104 -17.29 -0.44 -16.24
CA GLU A 104 -16.34 0.53 -16.79
C GLU A 104 -14.99 0.38 -16.06
N ASN A 105 -13.88 0.43 -16.81
CA ASN A 105 -12.56 0.35 -16.21
C ASN A 105 -12.29 1.58 -15.32
N PRO A 106 -12.15 1.43 -13.99
CA PRO A 106 -11.91 2.56 -13.10
C PRO A 106 -10.47 3.09 -13.21
N TYR A 107 -9.57 2.34 -13.85
CA TYR A 107 -8.15 2.68 -14.01
C TYR A 107 -7.91 3.26 -15.41
N THR A 108 -7.86 4.59 -15.49
CA THR A 108 -7.59 5.30 -16.73
C THR A 108 -6.13 5.14 -17.15
N TYR A 109 -5.87 5.26 -18.45
CA TYR A 109 -4.50 5.32 -18.98
C TYR A 109 -3.68 6.41 -18.28
N GLU A 110 -4.27 7.57 -18.05
CA GLU A 110 -3.65 8.72 -17.40
C GLU A 110 -3.28 8.44 -15.94
N HIS A 111 -4.08 7.64 -15.23
CA HIS A 111 -3.76 7.20 -13.88
C HIS A 111 -2.49 6.34 -13.90
N ASP A 112 -2.47 5.28 -14.71
CA ASP A 112 -1.36 4.33 -14.75
C ASP A 112 -0.07 4.97 -15.28
N TYR A 113 -0.20 5.85 -16.27
CA TYR A 113 0.90 6.65 -16.79
C TYR A 113 1.55 7.51 -15.70
N ARG A 114 0.74 8.24 -14.91
CA ARG A 114 1.25 9.06 -13.78
C ARG A 114 1.88 8.22 -12.68
N VAL A 115 1.30 7.06 -12.37
CA VAL A 115 1.90 6.11 -11.40
C VAL A 115 3.29 5.70 -11.87
N GLN A 116 3.44 5.36 -13.16
CA GLN A 116 4.74 4.96 -13.71
C GLN A 116 5.75 6.11 -13.70
N GLU A 117 5.35 7.34 -14.04
CA GLU A 117 6.21 8.53 -13.93
C GLU A 117 6.71 8.73 -12.49
N ALA A 118 5.82 8.60 -11.50
CA ALA A 118 6.18 8.70 -10.10
C ALA A 118 7.14 7.58 -9.65
N VAL A 119 6.94 6.34 -10.11
CA VAL A 119 7.83 5.21 -9.81
C VAL A 119 9.24 5.42 -10.38
N LEU A 120 9.34 5.87 -11.64
CA LEU A 120 10.63 6.14 -12.28
C LEU A 120 11.38 7.28 -11.58
N ALA A 121 10.68 8.36 -11.21
CA ALA A 121 11.26 9.47 -10.48
C ALA A 121 11.70 9.06 -9.06
N ALA A 122 10.86 8.32 -8.33
CA ALA A 122 11.17 7.81 -7.00
C ALA A 122 12.34 6.81 -7.01
N SER A 123 12.58 6.13 -8.13
CA SER A 123 13.70 5.21 -8.32
C SER A 123 15.00 5.92 -8.74
N GLY A 124 14.97 7.24 -8.93
CA GLY A 124 16.12 8.03 -9.38
C GLY A 124 16.47 7.84 -10.86
N LEU A 125 15.56 7.30 -11.67
CA LEU A 125 15.77 7.08 -13.11
C LEU A 125 15.39 8.30 -13.95
N THR A 126 14.49 9.14 -13.43
CA THR A 126 14.04 10.39 -14.05
C THR A 126 13.89 11.47 -12.99
N GLU A 127 13.71 12.72 -13.42
CA GLU A 127 13.31 13.81 -12.53
C GLU A 127 11.79 13.88 -12.41
N TRP A 128 11.28 14.20 -11.22
CA TRP A 128 9.87 14.55 -11.06
C TRP A 128 9.64 15.97 -11.58
N LYS A 129 8.82 16.11 -12.62
CA LYS A 129 8.42 17.41 -13.15
C LYS A 129 7.14 17.84 -12.45
N LYS A 130 7.25 18.86 -11.60
CA LYS A 130 6.11 19.51 -10.94
C LYS A 130 5.24 20.27 -11.94
#